data_AF-F9X3Y4-F1
#
_entry.id   AF-F9X3Y4-F1
#
_cell.length_a   1.000
_cell.length_b   1.000
_cell.length_c   1.000
_cell.angle_alpha   90.00
_cell.angle_beta   90.00
_cell.angle_gamma   90.00
#
_symmetry.space_group_name_H-M   'P 1'
#
loop_
_entity.id
_entity.type
_entity.pdbx_description
1 polymer ?
#
loop_
_entity_poly.entity_id
_entity_poly.type
_entity_poly.pdbx_seq_one_letter_code
_entity_poly.pdbx_strand_id
1 'polypeptide(L)'
;MKDSGDEDTSSNIGLHGQPAALQVICLGSGGGPSEDNVTGFLVRSVGSNWAKGSMLAVDAGSHLAPITRMLERHFPAVNSPPKPRSTILGSGPFAGLKFPNESARANALHVLRTYISTYLITHPHLDHLSGFAINTAAFHATSRPKTLAALPSTVDAIKTHIFNDVIWPNLTDEDGGVGFVTFQRLKEGGDVMVGEGEGRGYIEVCDGLAVRAFKVSHGCCTKSPPSHQHRGSMTAFADSQPSYNGSLQASHDLASSMVRTSSISHAVQPSPPEGVCVVDSTAYFLRDEDTQREILIFGDVEPDSLSLSPRTYLVWQEAARKVAHDILGGIFIECSYDDSQADAILFGHLNPRHLIAELQNLASMVIEARNARQAEHNTKKRKRSGQNSLDDFVRNSNTSPGTARKRSRSSANSHGSTSAPSLQHEQSVCSVSSTTVPLNEDVANTVPPLNGIKIFIIHIKDTLKDGPHVSERILAELQEHEARLQEMGHGLGCEFVISQSGESYWF
;
A
#
# COMPACT_ATOMS: atom_id res chain seq x y z
N MET A 1 -35.93 -19.28 -33.16
CA MET A 1 -34.70 -20.00 -32.75
C MET A 1 -34.03 -19.15 -31.70
N LYS A 2 -33.88 -19.70 -30.49
CA LYS A 2 -33.11 -19.08 -29.41
C LYS A 2 -31.64 -19.21 -29.80
N ASP A 3 -30.95 -18.10 -29.97
CA ASP A 3 -29.50 -18.07 -30.10
C ASP A 3 -28.96 -17.69 -28.72
N SER A 4 -28.44 -18.69 -28.01
CA SER A 4 -27.75 -18.53 -26.74
C SER A 4 -26.34 -18.08 -27.05
N GLY A 5 -26.12 -16.76 -27.01
CA GLY A 5 -24.78 -16.21 -26.84
C GLY A 5 -24.34 -16.50 -25.41
N ASP A 6 -23.49 -17.51 -25.24
CA ASP A 6 -22.60 -17.59 -24.08
C ASP A 6 -21.65 -16.39 -24.18
N GLU A 7 -22.08 -15.26 -23.59
CA GLU A 7 -21.16 -14.20 -23.21
C GLU A 7 -20.18 -14.78 -22.20
N ASP A 8 -18.89 -14.51 -22.38
CA ASP A 8 -17.82 -14.88 -21.47
C ASP A 8 -17.92 -14.08 -20.16
N THR A 9 -18.96 -14.36 -19.37
CA THR A 9 -19.26 -13.75 -18.07
C THR A 9 -18.32 -14.24 -16.97
N SER A 10 -17.33 -15.08 -17.30
CA SER A 10 -16.37 -15.62 -16.34
C SER A 10 -15.32 -14.60 -15.89
N SER A 11 -15.12 -13.53 -16.66
CA SER A 11 -14.03 -12.55 -16.46
C SER A 11 -14.35 -11.40 -15.51
N ASN A 12 -15.61 -11.22 -15.10
CA ASN A 12 -16.07 -10.10 -14.25
C ASN A 12 -16.43 -10.53 -12.81
N ILE A 13 -16.05 -11.74 -12.41
CA ILE A 13 -16.36 -12.29 -11.10
C ILE A 13 -15.27 -11.82 -10.11
N GLY A 14 -15.65 -10.93 -9.20
CA GLY A 14 -14.83 -10.49 -8.06
C GLY A 14 -14.79 -11.53 -6.93
N LEU A 15 -14.20 -11.15 -5.80
CA LEU A 15 -14.00 -12.07 -4.66
C LEU A 15 -15.34 -12.71 -4.20
N HIS A 16 -15.36 -14.03 -4.00
CA HIS A 16 -16.53 -14.82 -3.55
C HIS A 16 -17.79 -14.75 -4.45
N GLY A 17 -17.63 -14.60 -5.76
CA GLY A 17 -18.76 -14.63 -6.69
C GLY A 17 -19.55 -13.31 -6.75
N GLN A 18 -19.04 -12.25 -6.11
CA GLN A 18 -19.61 -10.91 -6.20
C GLN A 18 -19.19 -10.24 -7.52
N PRO A 19 -19.92 -9.22 -8.00
CA PRO A 19 -19.44 -8.38 -9.09
C PRO A 19 -18.12 -7.72 -8.71
N ALA A 20 -17.19 -7.62 -9.67
CA ALA A 20 -15.95 -6.90 -9.44
C ALA A 20 -16.21 -5.40 -9.15
N ALA A 21 -15.58 -4.90 -8.10
CA ALA A 21 -15.58 -3.50 -7.67
C ALA A 21 -14.40 -2.72 -8.25
N LEU A 22 -13.24 -3.36 -8.44
CA LEU A 22 -12.03 -2.73 -8.92
C LEU A 22 -11.53 -3.41 -10.20
N GLN A 23 -11.00 -2.61 -11.12
CA GLN A 23 -10.23 -3.08 -12.27
C GLN A 23 -8.79 -2.54 -12.18
N VAL A 24 -7.81 -3.41 -12.35
CA VAL A 24 -6.38 -3.06 -12.49
C VAL A 24 -5.91 -3.46 -13.87
N ILE A 25 -5.45 -2.49 -14.66
CA ILE A 25 -4.86 -2.69 -15.99
C ILE A 25 -3.34 -2.60 -15.85
N CYS A 26 -2.63 -3.66 -16.21
CA CYS A 26 -1.17 -3.71 -16.12
C CYS A 26 -0.55 -3.05 -17.35
N LEU A 27 0.04 -1.86 -17.18
CA LEU A 27 0.78 -1.18 -18.25
C LEU A 27 2.20 -1.73 -18.39
N GLY A 28 2.85 -2.02 -17.25
CA GLY A 28 4.15 -2.65 -17.18
C GLY A 28 4.35 -3.34 -15.84
N SER A 29 5.02 -4.49 -15.86
CA SER A 29 5.26 -5.34 -14.69
C SER A 29 6.73 -5.80 -14.56
N GLY A 30 7.62 -5.30 -15.40
CA GLY A 30 9.06 -5.59 -15.33
C GLY A 30 9.78 -4.69 -14.35
N GLY A 31 10.87 -5.18 -13.78
CA GLY A 31 11.79 -4.39 -12.94
C GLY A 31 13.03 -3.90 -13.67
N GLY A 32 12.98 -3.89 -15.01
CA GLY A 32 14.13 -3.64 -15.87
C GLY A 32 14.99 -4.89 -16.10
N PRO A 33 16.14 -4.75 -16.80
CA PRO A 33 16.71 -3.48 -17.24
C PRO A 33 16.05 -2.86 -18.49
N SER A 34 15.15 -3.58 -19.18
CA SER A 34 14.39 -3.02 -20.32
C SER A 34 13.39 -1.95 -19.85
N GLU A 35 13.42 -0.77 -20.47
CA GLU A 35 12.64 0.39 -20.08
C GLU A 35 11.19 0.39 -20.62
N ASP A 36 10.84 -0.53 -21.51
CA ASP A 36 9.57 -0.50 -22.25
C ASP A 36 8.41 -1.22 -21.56
N ASN A 37 8.71 -1.93 -20.48
CA ASN A 37 7.78 -2.73 -19.66
C ASN A 37 7.97 -2.49 -18.13
N VAL A 38 8.68 -1.43 -17.72
CA VAL A 38 8.84 -1.12 -16.29
C VAL A 38 7.52 -0.74 -15.61
N THR A 39 7.47 -0.91 -14.28
CA THR A 39 6.26 -0.82 -13.45
C THR A 39 5.32 0.34 -13.78
N GLY A 40 4.04 -0.01 -13.97
CA GLY A 40 2.96 0.96 -14.10
C GLY A 40 1.61 0.26 -14.22
N PHE A 41 0.62 0.77 -13.50
CA PHE A 41 -0.74 0.24 -13.49
C PHE A 41 -1.76 1.36 -13.65
N LEU A 42 -2.92 1.04 -14.24
CA LEU A 42 -4.11 1.87 -14.12
C LEU A 42 -5.12 1.17 -13.24
N VAL A 43 -5.71 1.90 -12.29
CA VAL A 43 -6.74 1.40 -11.38
C VAL A 43 -7.99 2.26 -11.54
N ARG A 44 -9.16 1.62 -11.57
CA ARG A 44 -10.45 2.32 -11.52
C ARG A 44 -11.45 1.56 -10.67
N SER A 45 -12.38 2.31 -10.08
CA SER A 45 -13.65 1.74 -9.62
C SER A 45 -14.45 1.27 -10.84
N VAL A 46 -15.09 0.10 -10.72
CA VAL A 46 -16.03 -0.39 -11.73
C VAL A 46 -17.32 0.44 -11.71
N GLY A 47 -17.74 0.86 -10.51
CA GLY A 47 -18.96 1.65 -10.28
C GLY A 47 -18.92 3.05 -10.88
N SER A 48 -17.74 3.67 -10.95
CA SER A 48 -17.56 4.99 -11.60
C SER A 48 -17.71 4.95 -13.12
N ASN A 49 -17.85 3.75 -13.71
CA ASN A 49 -17.85 3.53 -15.15
C ASN A 49 -16.61 4.19 -15.81
N TRP A 50 -16.73 4.54 -17.08
CA TRP A 50 -15.75 5.35 -17.79
C TRP A 50 -16.01 6.85 -17.59
N ALA A 51 -16.15 7.32 -16.36
CA ALA A 51 -16.29 8.75 -16.07
C ALA A 51 -14.98 9.52 -16.32
N LYS A 52 -15.08 10.83 -16.56
CA LYS A 52 -13.90 11.65 -16.80
C LYS A 52 -13.07 11.75 -15.51
N GLY A 53 -11.79 11.41 -15.61
CA GLY A 53 -10.88 11.45 -14.47
C GLY A 53 -11.11 10.34 -13.45
N SER A 54 -11.77 9.23 -13.82
CA SER A 54 -12.06 8.09 -12.93
C SER A 54 -10.95 7.03 -12.89
N MET A 55 -9.82 7.27 -13.57
CA MET A 55 -8.67 6.37 -13.57
C MET A 55 -7.51 6.97 -12.78
N LEU A 56 -6.93 6.14 -11.93
CA LEU A 56 -5.73 6.38 -11.16
C LEU A 56 -4.57 5.62 -11.82
N ALA A 57 -3.38 6.22 -11.88
CA ALA A 57 -2.17 5.48 -12.20
C ALA A 57 -1.42 5.13 -10.90
N VAL A 58 -0.91 3.91 -10.79
CA VAL A 58 -0.02 3.49 -9.68
C VAL A 58 1.33 3.15 -10.28
N ASP A 59 2.32 3.95 -9.92
CA ASP A 59 3.56 4.15 -10.65
C ASP A 59 3.32 4.44 -12.15
N ALA A 60 4.38 4.92 -12.80
CA ALA A 60 4.31 5.36 -14.17
C ALA A 60 5.68 5.31 -14.84
N GLY A 61 6.38 4.18 -14.69
CA GLY A 61 7.53 3.86 -15.50
C GLY A 61 7.14 3.71 -16.97
N SER A 62 6.34 2.69 -17.28
CA SER A 62 5.75 2.52 -18.60
C SER A 62 4.31 3.02 -18.61
N HIS A 63 3.99 4.00 -19.47
CA HIS A 63 2.69 4.67 -19.40
C HIS A 63 1.99 4.88 -20.76
N LEU A 64 2.23 5.98 -21.50
CA LEU A 64 1.53 6.22 -22.77
C LEU A 64 1.82 5.17 -23.87
N ALA A 65 3.04 4.63 -23.90
CA ALA A 65 3.45 3.63 -24.88
C ALA A 65 2.64 2.31 -24.75
N PRO A 66 2.56 1.64 -23.59
CA PRO A 66 1.73 0.45 -23.43
C PRO A 66 0.24 0.73 -23.65
N ILE A 67 -0.30 1.89 -23.22
CA ILE A 67 -1.69 2.27 -23.54
C ILE A 67 -1.91 2.28 -25.07
N THR A 68 -0.96 2.84 -25.82
CA THR A 68 -1.02 2.86 -27.29
C THR A 68 -1.00 1.44 -27.86
N ARG A 69 -0.08 0.58 -27.42
CA ARG A 69 0.02 -0.81 -27.88
C ARG A 69 -1.23 -1.63 -27.60
N MET A 70 -1.82 -1.46 -26.41
CA MET A 70 -3.10 -2.12 -26.06
C MET A 70 -4.20 -1.68 -27.03
N LEU A 71 -4.34 -0.38 -27.27
CA LEU A 71 -5.33 0.10 -28.23
C LEU A 71 -5.04 -0.40 -29.65
N GLU A 72 -3.78 -0.44 -30.10
CA GLU A 72 -3.43 -0.98 -31.43
C GLU A 72 -3.84 -2.44 -31.62
N ARG A 73 -3.81 -3.26 -30.57
CA ARG A 73 -4.25 -4.67 -30.63
C ARG A 73 -5.76 -4.85 -30.71
N HIS A 74 -6.52 -3.97 -30.06
CA HIS A 74 -7.97 -4.14 -29.88
C HIS A 74 -8.82 -3.22 -30.76
N PHE A 75 -8.26 -2.13 -31.28
CA PHE A 75 -9.00 -1.22 -32.15
C PHE A 75 -9.21 -1.86 -33.53
N PRO A 76 -10.43 -1.80 -34.10
CA PRO A 76 -10.69 -2.39 -35.40
C PRO A 76 -9.85 -1.73 -36.49
N ALA A 77 -9.20 -2.53 -37.34
CA ALA A 77 -8.53 -2.04 -38.54
C ALA A 77 -9.60 -1.52 -39.53
N VAL A 78 -9.83 -0.21 -39.54
CA VAL A 78 -10.86 0.41 -40.40
C VAL A 78 -10.33 0.53 -41.83
N ASN A 79 -10.53 -0.51 -42.64
CA ASN A 79 -10.14 -0.52 -44.06
C ASN A 79 -11.25 -0.01 -45.01
N SER A 80 -12.44 0.35 -44.50
CA SER A 80 -13.60 0.68 -45.34
C SER A 80 -14.33 1.96 -44.88
N PRO A 81 -14.59 2.94 -45.76
CA PRO A 81 -15.47 4.08 -45.46
C PRO A 81 -16.96 3.70 -45.49
N PRO A 82 -17.84 4.41 -44.75
CA PRO A 82 -17.57 5.58 -43.91
C PRO A 82 -17.06 5.18 -42.52
N LYS A 83 -16.07 5.92 -42.02
CA LYS A 83 -15.48 5.66 -40.72
C LYS A 83 -16.46 6.06 -39.60
N PRO A 84 -16.61 5.25 -38.54
CA PRO A 84 -17.50 5.59 -37.44
C PRO A 84 -17.01 6.85 -36.70
N ARG A 85 -17.92 7.74 -36.33
CA ARG A 85 -17.62 8.97 -35.56
C ARG A 85 -17.06 8.70 -34.16
N SER A 86 -17.27 7.50 -33.65
CA SER A 86 -16.76 7.02 -32.36
C SER A 86 -16.84 5.50 -32.33
N THR A 87 -15.92 4.85 -31.63
CA THR A 87 -15.85 3.40 -31.51
C THR A 87 -15.95 2.99 -30.05
N ILE A 88 -16.83 2.05 -29.72
CA ILE A 88 -16.84 1.40 -28.40
C ILE A 88 -15.98 0.14 -28.53
N LEU A 89 -15.00 -0.01 -27.65
CA LEU A 89 -14.12 -1.17 -27.69
C LEU A 89 -14.86 -2.42 -27.19
N GLY A 90 -14.83 -3.52 -27.95
CA GLY A 90 -15.53 -4.76 -27.60
C GLY A 90 -14.70 -5.72 -26.74
N SER A 91 -13.37 -5.55 -26.68
CA SER A 91 -12.46 -6.45 -25.96
C SER A 91 -11.22 -5.72 -25.46
N GLY A 92 -10.43 -6.40 -24.62
CA GLY A 92 -9.21 -5.87 -24.03
C GLY A 92 -9.44 -4.99 -22.80
N PRO A 93 -8.37 -4.42 -22.22
CA PRO A 93 -8.45 -3.72 -20.93
C PRO A 93 -9.38 -2.51 -20.90
N PHE A 94 -9.61 -1.90 -22.07
CA PHE A 94 -10.50 -0.75 -22.24
C PHE A 94 -11.86 -1.13 -22.82
N ALA A 95 -12.28 -2.40 -22.72
CA ALA A 95 -13.58 -2.85 -23.20
C ALA A 95 -14.73 -2.01 -22.60
N GLY A 96 -15.73 -1.67 -23.42
CA GLY A 96 -16.84 -0.80 -23.06
C GLY A 96 -16.52 0.71 -23.11
N LEU A 97 -15.25 1.11 -23.23
CA LEU A 97 -14.89 2.52 -23.34
C LEU A 97 -15.19 3.05 -24.74
N LYS A 98 -15.85 4.22 -24.80
CA LYS A 98 -16.16 4.94 -26.04
C LYS A 98 -15.03 5.89 -26.43
N PHE A 99 -14.44 5.63 -27.58
CA PHE A 99 -13.35 6.42 -28.14
C PHE A 99 -13.81 7.37 -29.25
N PRO A 100 -13.38 8.65 -29.22
CA PRO A 100 -13.82 9.65 -30.19
C PRO A 100 -12.94 9.74 -31.44
N ASN A 101 -11.72 9.17 -31.43
CA ASN A 101 -10.79 9.29 -32.55
C ASN A 101 -10.68 7.98 -33.35
N GLU A 102 -10.16 8.10 -34.57
CA GLU A 102 -9.97 6.95 -35.48
C GLU A 102 -8.75 6.10 -35.13
N SER A 103 -7.66 6.70 -34.64
CA SER A 103 -6.40 6.00 -34.42
C SER A 103 -6.16 5.65 -32.96
N ALA A 104 -5.51 4.50 -32.72
CA ALA A 104 -5.07 4.08 -31.41
C ALA A 104 -4.20 5.14 -30.71
N ARG A 105 -3.26 5.77 -31.43
CA ARG A 105 -2.41 6.85 -30.90
C ARG A 105 -3.20 8.06 -30.40
N ALA A 106 -4.18 8.54 -31.18
CA ALA A 106 -5.03 9.66 -30.77
C ALA A 106 -5.91 9.28 -29.57
N ASN A 107 -6.38 8.02 -29.52
CA ASN A 107 -7.16 7.51 -28.41
C ASN A 107 -6.34 7.27 -27.15
N ALA A 108 -5.07 6.86 -27.26
CA ALA A 108 -4.17 6.74 -26.11
C ALA A 108 -3.94 8.10 -25.44
N LEU A 109 -3.74 9.14 -26.26
CA LEU A 109 -3.68 10.52 -25.77
C LEU A 109 -5.00 10.96 -25.14
N HIS A 110 -6.14 10.52 -25.69
CA HIS A 110 -7.46 10.77 -25.11
C HIS A 110 -7.63 10.09 -23.74
N VAL A 111 -7.18 8.83 -23.58
CA VAL A 111 -7.13 8.12 -22.29
C VAL A 111 -6.38 8.96 -21.26
N LEU A 112 -5.13 9.29 -21.59
CA LEU A 112 -4.23 10.03 -20.72
C LEU A 112 -4.77 11.40 -20.32
N ARG A 113 -5.36 12.14 -21.26
CA ARG A 113 -5.87 13.49 -20.97
C ARG A 113 -7.19 13.47 -20.21
N THR A 114 -8.09 12.54 -20.52
CA THR A 114 -9.49 12.61 -20.12
C THR A 114 -9.81 11.75 -18.90
N TYR A 115 -9.20 10.56 -18.80
CA TYR A 115 -9.60 9.55 -17.81
C TYR A 115 -8.59 9.41 -16.68
N ILE A 116 -7.30 9.55 -16.96
CA ILE A 116 -6.25 9.47 -15.94
C ILE A 116 -6.14 10.81 -15.23
N SER A 117 -6.47 10.88 -13.94
CA SER A 117 -6.48 12.15 -13.18
C SER A 117 -5.31 12.27 -12.22
N THR A 118 -4.94 11.17 -11.57
CA THR A 118 -3.98 11.14 -10.47
C THR A 118 -2.96 10.03 -10.68
N TYR A 119 -1.74 10.27 -10.22
CA TYR A 119 -0.61 9.34 -10.24
C TYR A 119 -0.13 9.10 -8.82
N LEU A 120 -0.27 7.88 -8.31
CA LEU A 120 0.34 7.43 -7.07
C LEU A 120 1.74 6.92 -7.36
N ILE A 121 2.76 7.62 -6.86
CA ILE A 121 4.16 7.18 -7.05
C ILE A 121 4.65 6.54 -5.76
N THR A 122 5.14 5.31 -5.82
CA THR A 122 5.60 4.56 -4.65
C THR A 122 6.93 5.12 -4.16
N HIS A 123 7.87 5.34 -5.08
CA HIS A 123 9.20 5.90 -4.81
C HIS A 123 9.80 6.53 -6.09
N PRO A 124 10.84 7.38 -5.97
CA PRO A 124 11.27 8.23 -7.08
C PRO A 124 12.30 7.57 -8.03
N HIS A 125 12.45 6.24 -8.01
CA HIS A 125 13.32 5.58 -9.00
C HIS A 125 12.74 5.74 -10.42
N LEU A 126 13.63 5.81 -11.41
CA LEU A 126 13.25 6.21 -12.78
C LEU A 126 12.34 5.19 -13.47
N ASP A 127 12.50 3.91 -13.17
CA ASP A 127 11.64 2.82 -13.61
C ASP A 127 10.22 2.87 -13.02
N HIS A 128 9.96 3.71 -12.02
CA HIS A 128 8.61 3.98 -11.48
C HIS A 128 8.04 5.34 -11.91
N LEU A 129 8.85 6.20 -12.54
CA LEU A 129 8.50 7.61 -12.78
C LEU A 129 8.71 8.10 -14.22
N SER A 130 9.60 7.48 -14.99
CA SER A 130 10.09 8.00 -16.27
C SER A 130 8.98 8.27 -17.28
N GLY A 131 8.02 7.34 -17.43
CA GLY A 131 6.84 7.50 -18.27
C GLY A 131 6.00 8.70 -17.88
N PHE A 132 5.76 8.93 -16.58
CA PHE A 132 5.08 10.14 -16.10
C PHE A 132 5.83 11.39 -16.52
N ALA A 133 7.12 11.48 -16.21
CA ALA A 133 7.95 12.63 -16.54
C ALA A 133 7.89 12.94 -18.05
N ILE A 134 8.13 11.95 -18.91
CA ILE A 134 8.08 12.10 -20.37
C ILE A 134 6.67 12.51 -20.83
N ASN A 135 5.62 11.91 -20.26
CA ASN A 135 4.25 12.13 -20.68
C ASN A 135 3.68 13.50 -20.24
N THR A 136 4.33 14.21 -19.31
CA THR A 136 3.94 15.57 -18.93
C THR A 136 3.89 16.54 -20.12
N ALA A 137 4.67 16.30 -21.17
CA ALA A 137 4.61 17.07 -22.42
C ALA A 137 3.22 17.05 -23.08
N ALA A 138 2.42 16.01 -22.79
CA ALA A 138 1.06 15.85 -23.28
C ALA A 138 0.00 16.55 -22.41
N PHE A 139 0.35 17.16 -21.28
CA PHE A 139 -0.62 17.71 -20.32
C PHE A 139 -1.16 19.10 -20.68
N HIS A 140 -0.55 19.82 -21.64
CA HIS A 140 -0.92 21.19 -22.06
C HIS A 140 -2.38 21.40 -22.56
N ALA A 141 -3.21 20.36 -22.61
CA ALA A 141 -4.61 20.43 -23.02
C ALA A 141 -5.53 19.58 -22.12
N THR A 142 -5.13 19.34 -20.87
CA THR A 142 -5.99 18.70 -19.88
C THR A 142 -6.90 19.76 -19.25
N SER A 143 -8.12 19.38 -18.86
CA SER A 143 -9.07 20.32 -18.25
C SER A 143 -8.67 20.77 -16.84
N ARG A 144 -7.76 20.03 -16.21
CA ARG A 144 -7.17 20.29 -14.89
C ARG A 144 -5.72 19.80 -14.87
N PRO A 145 -4.85 20.37 -14.02
CA PRO A 145 -3.55 19.79 -13.71
C PRO A 145 -3.70 18.31 -13.31
N LYS A 146 -2.69 17.49 -13.61
CA LYS A 146 -2.64 16.11 -13.12
C LYS A 146 -2.11 16.11 -11.69
N THR A 147 -2.72 15.31 -10.82
CA THR A 147 -2.24 15.19 -9.45
C THR A 147 -1.14 14.14 -9.37
N LEU A 148 0.00 14.48 -8.77
CA LEU A 148 0.99 13.49 -8.32
C LEU A 148 0.86 13.34 -6.81
N ALA A 149 0.40 12.18 -6.37
CA ALA A 149 0.19 11.85 -4.97
C ALA A 149 1.26 10.85 -4.50
N ALA A 150 1.98 11.18 -3.43
CA ALA A 150 2.98 10.28 -2.84
C ALA A 150 3.29 10.67 -1.39
N LEU A 151 4.04 9.83 -0.67
CA LEU A 151 4.63 10.22 0.61
C LEU A 151 5.59 11.43 0.42
N PRO A 152 5.78 12.26 1.47
CA PRO A 152 6.53 13.52 1.32
C PRO A 152 7.95 13.34 0.80
N SER A 153 8.67 12.31 1.26
CA SER A 153 10.03 12.01 0.79
C SER A 153 10.09 11.78 -0.74
N THR A 154 9.09 11.10 -1.29
CA THR A 154 8.99 10.85 -2.73
C THR A 154 8.67 12.14 -3.49
N VAL A 155 7.70 12.94 -3.01
CA VAL A 155 7.35 14.24 -3.61
C VAL A 155 8.56 15.17 -3.62
N ASP A 156 9.26 15.29 -2.50
CA ASP A 156 10.38 16.20 -2.34
C ASP A 156 11.57 15.77 -3.22
N ALA A 157 11.82 14.47 -3.37
CA ALA A 157 12.83 13.95 -4.28
C ALA A 157 12.49 14.27 -5.75
N ILE A 158 11.23 14.06 -6.17
CA ILE A 158 10.78 14.35 -7.54
C ILE A 158 10.89 15.85 -7.84
N LYS A 159 10.44 16.68 -6.90
CA LYS A 159 10.52 18.14 -7.01
C LYS A 159 11.97 18.62 -7.12
N THR A 160 12.86 18.12 -6.27
CA THR A 160 14.25 18.58 -6.20
C THR A 160 15.11 18.05 -7.35
N HIS A 161 14.89 16.80 -7.76
CA HIS A 161 15.82 16.09 -8.64
C HIS A 161 15.30 15.83 -10.05
N ILE A 162 13.99 15.94 -10.30
CA ILE A 162 13.38 15.72 -11.61
C ILE A 162 12.82 17.01 -12.20
N PHE A 163 11.84 17.64 -11.54
CA PHE A 163 11.21 18.88 -12.00
C PHE A 163 11.99 20.13 -11.57
N ASN A 164 13.24 20.22 -12.02
CA ASN A 164 14.23 21.20 -11.55
C ASN A 164 14.86 22.05 -12.66
N ASP A 165 14.26 22.06 -13.85
CA ASP A 165 14.73 22.76 -15.05
C ASP A 165 16.10 22.28 -15.59
N VAL A 166 16.64 21.20 -15.04
CA VAL A 166 17.89 20.56 -15.50
C VAL A 166 17.60 19.19 -16.10
N ILE A 167 17.00 18.29 -15.31
CA ILE A 167 16.63 16.95 -15.78
C ILE A 167 15.32 17.04 -16.58
N TRP A 168 14.33 17.73 -16.03
CA TRP A 168 13.06 18.00 -16.70
C TRP A 168 12.57 19.41 -16.35
N PRO A 169 11.87 20.11 -17.27
CA PRO A 169 11.27 21.42 -16.97
C PRO A 169 10.40 21.35 -15.73
N ASN A 170 10.39 22.40 -14.91
CA ASN A 170 9.48 22.49 -13.76
C ASN A 170 8.03 22.69 -14.27
N LEU A 171 7.33 21.59 -14.48
CA LEU A 171 5.93 21.56 -14.90
C LEU A 171 4.95 21.50 -13.73
N THR A 172 5.45 21.64 -12.51
CA THR A 172 4.63 21.61 -11.28
C THR A 172 4.00 22.97 -11.02
N ASP A 173 3.09 23.07 -10.07
CA ASP A 173 2.53 24.34 -9.57
C ASP A 173 3.31 24.93 -8.39
N GLU A 174 4.44 24.32 -8.03
CA GLU A 174 5.36 24.79 -6.99
C GLU A 174 6.61 25.42 -7.60
N ASP A 175 7.30 26.26 -6.81
CA ASP A 175 8.59 26.87 -7.13
C ASP A 175 8.65 27.57 -8.50
N GLY A 176 7.55 28.21 -8.91
CA GLY A 176 7.45 28.95 -10.17
C GLY A 176 7.26 28.08 -11.42
N GLY A 177 6.85 26.82 -11.26
CA GLY A 177 6.59 25.93 -12.38
C GLY A 177 5.33 26.28 -13.19
N VAL A 178 5.16 25.56 -14.30
CA VAL A 178 4.10 25.82 -15.32
C VAL A 178 2.69 25.48 -14.81
N GLY A 179 2.56 24.63 -13.80
CA GLY A 179 1.27 24.25 -13.21
C GLY A 179 0.50 23.14 -13.95
N PHE A 180 1.18 22.27 -14.69
CA PHE A 180 0.56 21.07 -15.28
C PHE A 180 0.44 19.91 -14.29
N VAL A 181 1.26 19.92 -13.23
CA VAL A 181 1.26 18.91 -12.18
C VAL A 181 1.04 19.58 -10.83
N THR A 182 0.13 19.05 -10.02
CA THR A 182 -0.08 19.47 -8.63
C THR A 182 0.33 18.35 -7.70
N PHE A 183 1.10 18.66 -6.66
CA PHE A 183 1.50 17.67 -5.66
C PHE A 183 0.46 17.48 -4.56
N GLN A 184 0.13 16.22 -4.26
CA GLN A 184 -0.63 15.82 -3.09
C GLN A 184 0.26 14.98 -2.16
N ARG A 185 0.75 15.60 -1.09
CA ARG A 185 1.58 14.91 -0.09
C ARG A 185 0.69 14.07 0.83
N LEU A 186 0.83 12.75 0.74
CA LEU A 186 0.08 11.79 1.55
C LEU A 186 0.67 11.67 2.96
N LYS A 187 -0.15 11.19 3.90
CA LYS A 187 0.29 10.87 5.27
C LYS A 187 0.47 9.36 5.40
N GLU A 188 1.57 8.94 6.01
CA GLU A 188 1.79 7.54 6.37
C GLU A 188 0.70 7.07 7.33
N GLY A 189 0.10 5.91 7.04
CA GLY A 189 -1.05 5.39 7.77
C GLY A 189 -2.37 6.11 7.48
N GLY A 190 -2.39 7.17 6.65
CA GLY A 190 -3.58 7.95 6.31
C GLY A 190 -3.84 9.16 7.21
N ASP A 191 -4.95 9.85 6.99
CA ASP A 191 -5.39 10.99 7.82
C ASP A 191 -6.54 10.60 8.75
N VAL A 192 -6.25 10.42 10.04
CA VAL A 192 -7.24 9.98 11.05
C VAL A 192 -8.43 10.94 11.20
N MET A 193 -8.31 12.18 10.73
CA MET A 193 -9.38 13.17 10.75
C MET A 193 -10.33 13.04 9.55
N VAL A 194 -9.99 12.19 8.57
CA VAL A 194 -10.76 11.94 7.35
C VAL A 194 -11.42 10.57 7.42
N GLY A 195 -12.70 10.50 7.01
CA GLY A 195 -13.47 9.27 6.95
C GLY A 195 -14.00 8.76 8.30
N GLU A 196 -14.88 7.77 8.24
CA GLU A 196 -15.50 7.13 9.40
C GLU A 196 -15.42 5.60 9.30
N GLY A 197 -15.50 4.92 10.45
CA GLY A 197 -15.47 3.46 10.52
C GLY A 197 -14.22 2.87 9.83
N GLU A 198 -14.45 1.90 8.95
CA GLU A 198 -13.41 1.23 8.15
C GLU A 198 -12.75 2.14 7.09
N GLY A 199 -13.44 3.22 6.68
CA GLY A 199 -12.90 4.22 5.76
C GLY A 199 -12.07 5.31 6.44
N ARG A 200 -11.91 5.29 7.77
CA ARG A 200 -11.10 6.29 8.48
C ARG A 200 -9.64 6.19 8.04
N GLY A 201 -9.01 7.33 7.80
CA GLY A 201 -7.63 7.40 7.34
C GLY A 201 -7.49 7.43 5.82
N TYR A 202 -8.50 7.01 5.07
CA TYR A 202 -8.44 7.02 3.61
C TYR A 202 -8.58 8.43 3.06
N ILE A 203 -7.72 8.74 2.09
CA ILE A 203 -7.71 10.01 1.39
C ILE A 203 -8.20 9.76 -0.03
N GLU A 204 -9.25 10.46 -0.45
CA GLU A 204 -9.74 10.40 -1.83
C GLU A 204 -8.65 10.92 -2.78
N VAL A 205 -8.37 10.13 -3.83
CA VAL A 205 -7.35 10.46 -4.84
C VAL A 205 -7.90 10.47 -6.26
N CYS A 206 -9.05 9.82 -6.48
CA CYS A 206 -9.75 9.76 -7.75
C CYS A 206 -11.24 9.48 -7.47
N ASP A 207 -12.13 9.79 -8.41
CA ASP A 207 -13.57 9.58 -8.24
C ASP A 207 -13.89 8.10 -7.95
N GLY A 208 -14.45 7.84 -6.77
CA GLY A 208 -14.75 6.50 -6.26
C GLY A 208 -13.56 5.70 -5.72
N LEU A 209 -12.36 6.29 -5.64
CA LEU A 209 -11.15 5.64 -5.13
C LEU A 209 -10.45 6.47 -4.06
N ALA A 210 -10.19 5.81 -2.92
CA ALA A 210 -9.42 6.38 -1.83
C ALA A 210 -8.18 5.52 -1.51
N VAL A 211 -7.16 6.13 -0.90
CA VAL A 211 -5.88 5.49 -0.61
C VAL A 211 -5.45 5.64 0.85
N ARG A 212 -4.74 4.63 1.37
CA ARG A 212 -3.84 4.74 2.53
C ARG A 212 -2.44 4.29 2.14
N ALA A 213 -1.44 5.06 2.55
CA ALA A 213 -0.04 4.83 2.21
C ALA A 213 0.75 4.34 3.43
N PHE A 214 1.58 3.32 3.26
CA PHE A 214 2.48 2.80 4.29
C PHE A 214 3.90 2.78 3.77
N LYS A 215 4.84 3.21 4.60
CA LYS A 215 6.25 3.23 4.22
C LYS A 215 6.82 1.83 4.29
N VAL A 216 7.60 1.44 3.29
CA VAL A 216 8.35 0.18 3.26
C VAL A 216 9.81 0.46 2.96
N SER A 217 10.69 -0.49 3.31
CA SER A 217 12.13 -0.35 3.08
C SER A 217 12.51 -1.02 1.76
N HIS A 218 13.39 -0.36 1.02
CA HIS A 218 13.85 -0.78 -0.30
C HIS A 218 15.38 -0.72 -0.38
N GLY A 219 16.05 -1.33 0.59
CA GLY A 219 17.50 -1.40 0.66
C GLY A 219 18.15 -0.14 1.24
N CYS A 220 19.46 0.00 1.04
CA CYS A 220 20.23 1.12 1.55
C CYS A 220 21.25 1.65 0.55
N CYS A 221 21.47 2.95 0.59
CA CYS A 221 22.55 3.58 -0.17
C CYS A 221 23.90 3.32 0.53
N THR A 222 24.90 2.87 -0.23
CA THR A 222 26.27 2.59 0.25
C THR A 222 27.11 3.84 0.54
N LYS A 223 26.53 5.04 0.39
CA LYS A 223 27.24 6.30 0.64
C LYS A 223 27.08 6.72 2.09
N SER A 224 28.22 6.87 2.78
CA SER A 224 28.31 7.65 4.00
C SER A 224 27.66 9.02 3.79
N PRO A 225 26.96 9.56 4.79
CA PRO A 225 26.15 10.76 4.65
C PRO A 225 27.03 11.90 4.11
N PRO A 226 26.55 12.70 3.14
CA PRO A 226 27.28 13.89 2.76
C PRO A 226 27.39 14.76 4.01
N SER A 227 28.62 15.11 4.39
CA SER A 227 28.86 16.14 5.40
C SER A 227 28.00 17.35 5.04
N HIS A 228 27.04 17.70 5.88
CA HIS A 228 26.30 18.94 5.77
C HIS A 228 27.29 20.11 5.78
N GLN A 229 27.74 20.57 4.61
CA GLN A 229 28.19 21.94 4.48
C GLN A 229 26.93 22.79 4.48
N HIS A 230 26.67 23.41 5.62
CA HIS A 230 25.83 24.61 5.69
C HIS A 230 26.28 25.55 4.57
N ARG A 231 25.52 25.59 3.47
CA ARG A 231 25.63 26.68 2.49
C ARG A 231 24.97 27.89 3.13
N GLY A 232 25.69 28.49 4.07
CA GLY A 232 25.36 29.77 4.65
C GLY A 232 25.25 30.81 3.55
N SER A 233 24.25 31.68 3.67
CA SER A 233 24.10 32.87 2.85
C SER A 233 25.41 33.64 2.73
N MET A 234 25.85 33.90 1.50
CA MET A 234 26.55 35.14 1.18
C MET A 234 26.12 35.64 -0.20
N THR A 235 25.31 36.70 -0.17
CA THR A 235 25.22 37.70 -1.23
C THR A 235 26.55 38.46 -1.31
N ALA A 236 27.19 38.51 -2.49
CA ALA A 236 27.78 39.72 -3.10
C ALA A 236 28.75 39.35 -4.25
N PHE A 237 28.64 40.17 -5.31
CA PHE A 237 29.48 40.28 -6.49
C PHE A 237 31.00 40.37 -6.20
N ALA A 238 31.84 39.81 -7.07
CA ALA A 238 32.82 40.56 -7.90
C ALA A 238 33.81 39.62 -8.63
N ASP A 239 34.32 40.19 -9.70
CA ASP A 239 35.15 39.69 -10.79
C ASP A 239 36.62 39.39 -10.42
N SER A 240 37.32 38.71 -11.33
CA SER A 240 38.78 38.64 -11.55
C SER A 240 39.67 37.55 -10.92
N GLN A 241 40.60 37.13 -11.80
CA GLN A 241 41.68 36.12 -11.84
C GLN A 241 42.68 35.98 -10.65
N PRO A 242 43.55 34.93 -10.66
CA PRO A 242 44.16 34.33 -9.47
C PRO A 242 45.62 34.76 -9.21
N SER A 243 46.09 34.60 -7.96
CA SER A 243 47.52 34.35 -7.64
C SER A 243 47.88 34.22 -6.15
N TYR A 244 48.75 33.24 -5.88
CA TYR A 244 49.76 33.12 -4.81
C TYR A 244 49.41 32.73 -3.35
N ASN A 245 49.92 31.54 -2.98
CA ASN A 245 50.70 31.13 -1.79
C ASN A 245 50.71 32.01 -0.53
N GLY A 246 50.47 31.38 0.64
CA GLY A 246 50.84 31.93 1.95
C GLY A 246 50.35 31.09 3.12
N SER A 247 51.25 30.80 4.05
CA SER A 247 51.14 29.81 5.12
C SER A 247 50.63 30.36 6.47
N LEU A 248 50.40 29.43 7.40
CA LEU A 248 50.55 29.52 8.87
C LEU A 248 49.33 29.92 9.74
N GLN A 249 49.00 28.94 10.60
CA GLN A 249 48.88 28.98 12.07
C GLN A 249 47.70 29.64 12.81
N ALA A 250 47.15 28.79 13.69
CA ALA A 250 46.84 29.04 15.11
C ALA A 250 45.63 29.96 15.39
N SER A 251 44.51 29.40 15.86
CA SER A 251 44.19 29.05 17.26
C SER A 251 43.28 30.11 17.85
N HIS A 252 42.11 29.72 18.37
CA HIS A 252 41.54 30.28 19.60
C HIS A 252 40.31 29.48 20.02
N ASP A 253 40.38 28.95 21.25
CA ASP A 253 39.29 28.46 22.07
C ASP A 253 38.19 29.52 22.25
N LEU A 254 36.91 29.10 22.34
CA LEU A 254 36.11 29.42 23.52
C LEU A 254 34.87 28.51 23.65
N ALA A 255 34.64 28.13 24.91
CA ALA A 255 33.59 27.26 25.42
C ALA A 255 32.22 27.97 25.60
N SER A 256 31.26 27.17 26.10
CA SER A 256 29.96 27.53 26.70
C SER A 256 28.76 27.37 25.74
N SER A 257 27.60 26.81 26.10
CA SER A 257 27.03 26.44 27.40
C SER A 257 25.96 25.38 27.18
N MET A 258 25.83 24.47 28.15
CA MET A 258 24.75 23.49 28.24
C MET A 258 23.43 24.16 28.63
N VAL A 259 22.36 23.87 27.89
CA VAL A 259 20.98 23.97 28.39
C VAL A 259 20.38 22.58 28.30
N ARG A 260 20.19 21.96 29.48
CA ARG A 260 19.47 20.69 29.65
C ARG A 260 17.98 20.96 29.70
N THR A 261 17.23 20.47 28.73
CA THR A 261 15.78 20.25 28.84
C THR A 261 15.50 18.76 28.82
N SER A 262 14.93 18.28 29.92
CA SER A 262 14.55 16.89 30.17
C SER A 262 13.27 16.52 29.41
N SER A 263 13.39 15.57 28.48
CA SER A 263 12.26 14.98 27.75
C SER A 263 12.03 13.53 28.17
N ILE A 264 10.75 13.22 28.33
CA ILE A 264 10.14 11.98 28.81
C ILE A 264 10.46 10.81 27.86
N SER A 265 10.77 9.66 28.44
CA SER A 265 11.15 8.41 27.77
C SER A 265 9.99 7.77 27.00
N HIS A 266 10.04 7.82 25.67
CA HIS A 266 9.38 6.86 24.80
C HIS A 266 10.40 5.78 24.38
N ALA A 267 9.91 4.53 24.28
CA ALA A 267 10.72 3.37 23.94
C ALA A 267 11.50 3.60 22.64
N VAL A 268 12.81 3.59 22.74
CA VAL A 268 13.75 3.82 21.64
C VAL A 268 13.80 2.54 20.81
N GLN A 269 13.25 2.60 19.58
CA GLN A 269 13.63 1.65 18.54
C GLN A 269 15.12 1.85 18.21
N PRO A 270 15.88 0.79 17.90
CA PRO A 270 17.28 0.93 17.56
C PRO A 270 17.39 1.81 16.31
N SER A 271 18.01 2.98 16.47
CA SER A 271 18.38 3.83 15.35
C SER A 271 19.35 3.07 14.44
N PRO A 272 19.22 3.17 13.11
CA PRO A 272 20.20 2.57 12.20
C PRO A 272 21.62 3.02 12.58
N PRO A 273 22.64 2.17 12.35
CA PRO A 273 24.04 2.57 12.56
C PRO A 273 24.33 3.87 11.81
N GLU A 274 25.00 4.81 12.47
CA GLU A 274 25.30 6.14 11.94
C GLU A 274 25.90 6.04 10.54
N GLY A 275 25.17 6.57 9.55
CA GLY A 275 25.63 6.72 8.19
C GLY A 275 25.07 5.77 7.14
N VAL A 276 24.08 4.93 7.47
CA VAL A 276 23.31 4.17 6.48
C VAL A 276 21.99 4.86 6.17
N CYS A 277 21.80 5.27 4.91
CA CYS A 277 20.56 5.85 4.42
C CYS A 277 19.68 4.74 3.86
N VAL A 278 18.57 4.42 4.54
CA VAL A 278 17.56 3.48 4.03
C VAL A 278 16.79 4.15 2.89
N VAL A 279 16.65 3.44 1.77
CA VAL A 279 15.82 3.90 0.66
C VAL A 279 14.38 3.58 1.00
N ASP A 280 13.53 4.60 0.97
CA ASP A 280 12.11 4.48 1.29
C ASP A 280 11.30 4.19 0.02
N SER A 281 10.33 3.29 0.16
CA SER A 281 9.27 3.03 -0.82
C SER A 281 7.90 3.03 -0.13
N THR A 282 6.83 2.74 -0.87
CA THR A 282 5.46 2.84 -0.38
C THR A 282 4.62 1.64 -0.80
N ALA A 283 3.81 1.13 0.13
CA ALA A 283 2.68 0.24 -0.15
C ALA A 283 1.36 1.02 -0.05
N TYR A 284 0.50 0.87 -1.05
CA TYR A 284 -0.80 1.54 -1.14
C TYR A 284 -1.94 0.55 -0.96
N PHE A 285 -2.79 0.79 0.04
CA PHE A 285 -4.13 0.21 0.07
C PHE A 285 -5.06 1.11 -0.73
N LEU A 286 -5.64 0.56 -1.80
CA LEU A 286 -6.63 1.24 -2.63
C LEU A 286 -8.00 0.69 -2.32
N ARG A 287 -8.93 1.58 -2.01
CA ARG A 287 -10.29 1.25 -1.59
C ARG A 287 -11.30 1.84 -2.56
N ASP A 288 -12.20 0.99 -3.04
CA ASP A 288 -13.43 1.41 -3.70
C ASP A 288 -14.41 1.97 -2.67
N GLU A 289 -14.87 3.20 -2.88
CA GLU A 289 -15.67 3.90 -1.86
C GLU A 289 -17.09 3.35 -1.71
N ASP A 290 -17.66 2.81 -2.79
CA ASP A 290 -19.04 2.29 -2.79
C ASP A 290 -19.12 0.91 -2.13
N THR A 291 -18.23 0.00 -2.51
CA THR A 291 -18.26 -1.42 -2.10
C THR A 291 -17.35 -1.72 -0.91
N GLN A 292 -16.47 -0.78 -0.53
CA GLN A 292 -15.42 -0.97 0.48
C GLN A 292 -14.35 -2.00 0.10
N ARG A 293 -14.39 -2.57 -1.11
CA ARG A 293 -13.40 -3.54 -1.56
C ARG A 293 -12.04 -2.89 -1.70
N GLU A 294 -11.01 -3.67 -1.40
CA GLU A 294 -9.64 -3.16 -1.43
C GLU A 294 -8.68 -4.05 -2.20
N ILE A 295 -7.62 -3.43 -2.73
CA ILE A 295 -6.41 -4.10 -3.19
C ILE A 295 -5.19 -3.44 -2.53
N LEU A 296 -4.11 -4.20 -2.44
CA LEU A 296 -2.82 -3.73 -1.92
C LEU A 296 -1.79 -3.76 -3.04
N ILE A 297 -1.15 -2.64 -3.33
CA ILE A 297 -0.09 -2.54 -4.33
C ILE A 297 1.18 -2.01 -3.66
N PHE A 298 2.23 -2.83 -3.68
CA PHE A 298 3.57 -2.44 -3.22
C PHE A 298 4.35 -1.77 -4.36
N GLY A 299 5.16 -0.77 -4.01
CA GLY A 299 6.38 -0.48 -4.77
C GLY A 299 7.48 -1.48 -4.42
N ASP A 300 8.71 -1.16 -4.81
CA ASP A 300 9.85 -2.01 -4.51
C ASP A 300 10.05 -2.14 -3.01
N VAL A 301 10.39 -3.35 -2.56
CA VAL A 301 10.43 -3.70 -1.14
C VAL A 301 11.44 -4.81 -0.88
N GLU A 302 12.16 -4.68 0.23
CA GLU A 302 13.09 -5.70 0.71
C GLU A 302 12.45 -6.51 1.86
N PRO A 303 12.89 -7.76 2.10
CA PRO A 303 12.34 -8.55 3.20
C PRO A 303 12.75 -7.98 4.55
N ASP A 304 11.82 -8.02 5.51
CA ASP A 304 12.08 -7.51 6.88
C ASP A 304 13.19 -8.32 7.57
N SER A 305 13.42 -9.57 7.16
CA SER A 305 14.52 -10.42 7.66
C SER A 305 15.92 -9.91 7.30
N LEU A 306 16.05 -9.12 6.23
CA LEU A 306 17.31 -8.54 5.77
C LEU A 306 17.38 -7.02 5.97
N SER A 307 16.23 -6.34 6.08
CA SER A 307 16.17 -4.88 6.17
C SER A 307 16.86 -4.36 7.44
N LEU A 308 17.57 -3.24 7.29
CA LEU A 308 18.08 -2.46 8.43
C LEU A 308 16.98 -1.66 9.14
N SER A 309 15.82 -1.50 8.50
CA SER A 309 14.65 -0.83 9.05
C SER A 309 13.41 -1.60 8.63
N PRO A 310 13.12 -2.77 9.24
CA PRO A 310 11.99 -3.59 8.87
C PRO A 310 10.68 -2.82 9.08
N ARG A 311 9.83 -2.81 8.05
CA ARG A 311 8.59 -2.02 8.00
C ARG A 311 7.42 -2.76 7.35
N THR A 312 7.68 -3.85 6.63
CA THR A 312 6.66 -4.62 5.92
C THR A 312 5.66 -5.26 6.89
N TYR A 313 6.09 -5.62 8.11
CA TYR A 313 5.21 -6.14 9.17
C TYR A 313 4.03 -5.21 9.52
N LEU A 314 4.19 -3.87 9.40
CA LEU A 314 3.11 -2.91 9.64
C LEU A 314 2.04 -2.99 8.55
N VAL A 315 2.47 -3.22 7.31
CA VAL A 315 1.57 -3.43 6.18
C VAL A 315 0.82 -4.74 6.34
N TRP A 316 1.51 -5.80 6.77
CA TRP A 316 0.89 -7.10 7.05
C TRP A 316 -0.11 -7.06 8.18
N GLN A 317 0.12 -6.28 9.24
CA GLN A 317 -0.85 -6.12 10.32
C GLN A 317 -2.17 -5.52 9.82
N GLU A 318 -2.11 -4.50 8.96
CA GLU A 318 -3.32 -3.91 8.35
C GLU A 318 -3.97 -4.87 7.33
N ALA A 319 -3.17 -5.51 6.48
CA ALA A 319 -3.66 -6.47 5.48
C ALA A 319 -4.36 -7.67 6.13
N ALA A 320 -3.79 -8.21 7.20
CA ALA A 320 -4.32 -9.36 7.92
C ALA A 320 -5.74 -9.11 8.44
N ARG A 321 -5.98 -7.93 8.99
CA ARG A 321 -7.31 -7.50 9.44
C ARG A 321 -8.30 -7.48 8.28
N LYS A 322 -7.91 -6.98 7.10
CA LYS A 322 -8.76 -6.88 5.91
C LYS A 322 -9.04 -8.23 5.26
N VAL A 323 -8.06 -9.12 5.21
CA VAL A 323 -8.24 -10.52 4.80
C VAL A 323 -9.21 -11.23 5.74
N ALA A 324 -9.07 -11.03 7.06
CA ALA A 324 -9.97 -11.62 8.04
C ALA A 324 -11.42 -11.10 7.96
N HIS A 325 -11.65 -9.97 7.26
CA HIS A 325 -12.98 -9.38 7.02
C HIS A 325 -13.47 -9.56 5.57
N ASP A 326 -12.75 -10.30 4.73
CA ASP A 326 -13.08 -10.53 3.31
C ASP A 326 -13.17 -9.22 2.50
N ILE A 327 -12.33 -8.23 2.87
CA ILE A 327 -12.25 -6.89 2.26
C ILE A 327 -11.16 -6.83 1.19
N LEU A 328 -9.99 -7.41 1.48
CA LEU A 328 -8.82 -7.37 0.60
C LEU A 328 -8.94 -8.44 -0.49
N GLY A 329 -9.03 -8.02 -1.75
CA GLY A 329 -9.23 -8.90 -2.90
C GLY A 329 -7.95 -9.42 -3.56
N GLY A 330 -6.83 -8.69 -3.42
CA GLY A 330 -5.56 -9.08 -4.03
C GLY A 330 -4.39 -8.22 -3.57
N ILE A 331 -3.19 -8.77 -3.73
CA ILE A 331 -1.91 -8.14 -3.36
C ILE A 331 -0.99 -8.16 -4.56
N PHE A 332 -0.53 -6.99 -5.01
CA PHE A 332 0.52 -6.83 -6.01
C PHE A 332 1.82 -6.55 -5.28
N ILE A 333 2.79 -7.44 -5.39
CA ILE A 333 4.08 -7.35 -4.71
C ILE A 333 5.21 -7.86 -5.59
N GLU A 334 6.37 -7.25 -5.45
CA GLU A 334 7.52 -7.64 -6.24
C GLU A 334 8.07 -9.02 -5.87
N CYS A 335 8.66 -9.66 -6.87
CA CYS A 335 9.61 -10.75 -6.69
C CYS A 335 10.63 -10.60 -7.81
N SER A 336 11.60 -9.72 -7.62
CA SER A 336 12.49 -9.28 -8.70
C SER A 336 13.42 -10.37 -9.21
N TYR A 337 13.82 -11.31 -8.35
CA TYR A 337 14.83 -12.34 -8.66
C TYR A 337 14.33 -13.75 -8.36
N ASP A 338 14.96 -14.76 -8.97
CA ASP A 338 14.81 -16.16 -8.58
C ASP A 338 15.65 -16.52 -7.35
N ASP A 339 15.45 -17.70 -6.78
CA ASP A 339 16.13 -18.14 -5.55
C ASP A 339 17.65 -18.34 -5.70
N SER A 340 18.16 -18.38 -6.94
CA SER A 340 19.61 -18.44 -7.17
C SER A 340 20.33 -17.12 -6.84
N GLN A 341 19.58 -16.02 -6.75
CA GLN A 341 20.11 -14.71 -6.35
C GLN A 341 20.46 -14.69 -4.86
N ALA A 342 21.74 -14.46 -4.53
CA ALA A 342 22.21 -14.38 -3.16
C ALA A 342 21.74 -13.10 -2.44
N ASP A 343 21.52 -13.19 -1.13
CA ASP A 343 20.98 -12.09 -0.31
C ASP A 343 21.77 -10.79 -0.42
N ALA A 344 23.11 -10.90 -0.46
CA ALA A 344 24.01 -9.76 -0.54
C ALA A 344 23.88 -8.93 -1.83
N ILE A 345 23.21 -9.48 -2.85
CA ILE A 345 23.02 -8.85 -4.17
C ILE A 345 21.54 -8.75 -4.55
N LEU A 346 20.62 -8.81 -3.58
CA LEU A 346 19.21 -8.49 -3.81
C LEU A 346 18.97 -6.99 -3.98
N PHE A 347 19.85 -6.14 -3.44
CA PHE A 347 19.77 -4.68 -3.57
C PHE A 347 18.41 -4.08 -3.20
N GLY A 348 17.80 -4.58 -2.13
CA GLY A 348 16.52 -4.07 -1.63
C GLY A 348 15.28 -4.70 -2.27
N HIS A 349 15.41 -5.89 -2.86
CA HIS A 349 14.33 -6.61 -3.55
C HIS A 349 14.04 -7.99 -2.95
N LEU A 350 12.96 -8.61 -3.41
CA LEU A 350 12.54 -9.95 -3.03
C LEU A 350 12.93 -11.03 -4.05
N ASN A 351 13.00 -12.27 -3.56
CA ASN A 351 12.99 -13.50 -4.33
C ASN A 351 11.99 -14.50 -3.67
N PRO A 352 11.72 -15.68 -4.25
CA PRO A 352 10.66 -16.56 -3.79
C PRO A 352 10.74 -16.95 -2.32
N ARG A 353 11.92 -17.36 -1.80
CA ARG A 353 12.04 -17.75 -0.39
C ARG A 353 11.72 -16.60 0.57
N HIS A 354 12.09 -15.37 0.22
CA HIS A 354 11.84 -14.20 1.04
C HIS A 354 10.38 -13.74 0.95
N LEU A 355 9.80 -13.75 -0.25
CA LEU A 355 8.37 -13.47 -0.42
C LEU A 355 7.51 -14.48 0.34
N ILE A 356 7.85 -15.77 0.29
CA ILE A 356 7.14 -16.81 1.06
C ILE A 356 7.25 -16.55 2.56
N ALA A 357 8.43 -16.18 3.07
CA ALA A 357 8.60 -15.83 4.48
C ALA A 357 7.71 -14.64 4.90
N GLU A 358 7.61 -13.61 4.08
CA GLU A 358 6.70 -12.48 4.31
C GLU A 358 5.22 -12.91 4.29
N LEU A 359 4.83 -13.81 3.38
CA LEU A 359 3.48 -14.35 3.33
C LEU A 359 3.16 -15.28 4.51
N GLN A 360 4.14 -15.99 5.08
CA GLN A 360 3.97 -16.74 6.33
C GLN A 360 3.73 -15.80 7.52
N ASN A 361 4.39 -14.63 7.56
CA ASN A 361 4.11 -13.60 8.56
C ASN A 361 2.66 -13.09 8.42
N LEU A 362 2.23 -12.76 7.19
CA LEU A 362 0.86 -12.37 6.91
C LEU A 362 -0.14 -13.46 7.32
N ALA A 363 0.11 -14.72 6.96
CA ALA A 363 -0.75 -15.86 7.29
C ALA A 363 -0.93 -16.01 8.81
N SER A 364 0.15 -15.87 9.57
CA SER A 364 0.12 -15.90 11.03
C SER A 364 -0.77 -14.77 11.59
N MET A 365 -0.57 -13.54 11.11
CA MET A 365 -1.39 -12.40 11.51
C MET A 365 -2.87 -12.55 11.10
N VAL A 366 -3.17 -13.19 9.97
CA VAL A 366 -4.55 -13.48 9.54
C VAL A 366 -5.24 -14.47 10.49
N ILE A 367 -4.53 -15.51 10.93
CA ILE A 367 -5.04 -16.45 11.93
C ILE A 367 -5.41 -15.70 13.21
N GLU A 368 -4.49 -14.85 13.71
CA GLU A 368 -4.72 -14.03 14.91
C GLU A 368 -5.92 -13.09 14.74
N ALA A 369 -6.02 -12.40 13.61
CA ALA A 369 -7.12 -11.49 13.31
C ALA A 369 -8.48 -12.21 13.22
N ARG A 370 -8.52 -13.41 12.62
CA ARG A 370 -9.73 -14.26 12.57
C ARG A 370 -10.15 -14.71 13.98
N ASN A 371 -9.18 -15.12 14.81
CA ASN A 371 -9.45 -15.53 16.19
C ASN A 371 -9.98 -14.37 17.04
N ALA A 372 -9.39 -13.18 16.91
CA ALA A 372 -9.87 -11.96 17.57
C ALA A 372 -11.31 -11.62 17.16
N ARG A 373 -11.62 -11.67 15.85
CA ARG A 373 -12.98 -11.46 15.32
C ARG A 373 -13.99 -12.46 15.90
N GLN A 374 -13.62 -13.74 15.98
CA GLN A 374 -14.49 -14.76 16.57
C GLN A 374 -14.72 -14.53 18.07
N ALA A 375 -13.69 -14.13 18.82
CA ALA A 375 -13.80 -13.81 20.24
C ALA A 375 -14.73 -12.61 20.49
N GLU A 376 -14.63 -11.55 19.68
CA GLU A 376 -15.53 -10.40 19.74
C GLU A 376 -16.99 -10.77 19.43
N HIS A 377 -17.21 -11.64 18.45
CA HIS A 377 -18.55 -12.11 18.12
C HIS A 377 -19.17 -12.95 19.26
N ASN A 378 -18.36 -13.80 19.89
CA ASN A 378 -18.79 -14.63 21.02
C ASN A 378 -19.11 -13.81 22.28
N THR A 379 -18.33 -12.77 22.56
CA THR A 379 -18.61 -11.84 23.68
C THR A 379 -19.87 -11.00 23.43
N LYS A 380 -20.10 -10.51 22.20
CA LYS A 380 -21.35 -9.83 21.80
C LYS A 380 -22.58 -10.73 21.93
N LYS A 381 -22.48 -12.01 21.57
CA LYS A 381 -23.55 -13.01 21.77
C LYS A 381 -23.86 -13.23 23.25
N ARG A 382 -22.85 -13.41 24.10
CA ARG A 382 -23.03 -13.58 25.57
C ARG A 382 -23.68 -12.36 26.23
N LYS A 383 -23.36 -11.14 25.79
CA LYS A 383 -23.98 -9.92 26.31
C LYS A 383 -25.46 -9.80 25.92
N ARG A 384 -25.82 -10.18 24.68
CA ARG A 384 -27.23 -10.22 24.23
C ARG A 384 -28.05 -11.31 24.93
N SER A 385 -27.47 -12.49 25.21
CA SER A 385 -28.18 -13.54 25.96
C SER A 385 -28.39 -13.20 27.44
N GLY A 386 -27.45 -12.48 28.06
CA GLY A 386 -27.59 -12.02 29.45
C GLY A 386 -28.64 -10.92 29.65
N GLN A 387 -28.96 -10.16 28.60
CA GLN A 387 -29.97 -9.10 28.65
C GLN A 387 -31.41 -9.65 28.53
N ASN A 388 -31.60 -10.80 27.89
CA ASN A 388 -32.90 -11.48 27.79
C ASN A 388 -33.28 -12.29 29.05
N SER A 389 -32.39 -12.48 30.03
CA SER A 389 -32.71 -13.17 31.29
C SER A 389 -33.17 -12.25 32.42
N LEU A 390 -33.13 -10.92 32.24
CA LEU A 390 -33.58 -9.96 33.26
C LEU A 390 -35.04 -9.50 33.07
N ASP A 391 -35.63 -9.68 31.88
CA ASP A 391 -37.03 -9.31 31.62
C ASP A 391 -38.05 -10.41 31.95
N ASP A 392 -37.62 -11.66 32.16
CA ASP A 392 -38.52 -12.78 32.45
C ASP A 392 -38.76 -13.03 33.97
N PHE A 393 -38.09 -12.26 34.84
CA PHE A 393 -38.26 -12.34 36.30
C PHE A 393 -39.21 -11.28 36.89
N VAL A 394 -39.80 -10.39 36.08
CA VAL A 394 -40.68 -9.29 36.57
C VAL A 394 -42.17 -9.53 36.28
N ARG A 395 -42.55 -10.61 35.58
CA ARG A 395 -43.95 -10.82 35.13
C ARG A 395 -44.80 -11.78 35.94
N ASN A 396 -44.38 -12.18 37.15
CA ASN A 396 -45.22 -13.04 37.99
C ASN A 396 -45.20 -12.66 39.48
N SER A 397 -45.82 -11.53 39.82
CA SER A 397 -46.44 -11.35 41.15
C SER A 397 -47.51 -10.26 41.10
N ASN A 398 -48.78 -10.68 41.12
CA ASN A 398 -49.91 -9.77 41.25
C ASN A 398 -50.96 -10.41 42.16
N THR A 399 -50.90 -10.11 43.46
CA THR A 399 -52.04 -10.19 44.42
C THR A 399 -51.81 -9.24 45.61
N SER A 400 -52.37 -8.02 45.48
CA SER A 400 -53.05 -7.10 46.44
C SER A 400 -52.68 -7.01 47.96
N PRO A 401 -53.25 -6.05 48.75
CA PRO A 401 -52.69 -4.72 48.98
C PRO A 401 -52.44 -4.41 50.49
N GLY A 402 -51.45 -3.57 50.81
CA GLY A 402 -51.12 -3.25 52.22
C GLY A 402 -50.46 -1.89 52.43
N THR A 403 -51.29 -0.90 52.77
CA THR A 403 -51.09 0.22 53.71
C THR A 403 -49.66 0.77 53.98
N ALA A 404 -49.49 2.05 53.60
CA ALA A 404 -48.97 3.17 54.40
C ALA A 404 -47.67 3.05 55.23
N ARG A 405 -46.64 3.82 54.86
CA ARG A 405 -45.91 4.85 55.67
C ARG A 405 -44.66 5.32 54.91
N LYS A 406 -44.62 6.58 54.46
CA LYS A 406 -43.97 7.75 55.09
C LYS A 406 -42.42 7.72 55.16
N ARG A 407 -41.85 8.76 54.53
CA ARG A 407 -40.63 9.52 54.88
C ARG A 407 -39.28 8.89 54.52
N SER A 408 -38.20 9.60 54.21
CA SER A 408 -37.88 10.94 53.65
C SER A 408 -36.39 11.15 53.98
N ARG A 409 -35.57 11.61 53.01
CA ARG A 409 -34.33 12.41 53.21
C ARG A 409 -33.21 11.68 53.99
N SER A 410 -31.91 11.95 53.93
CA SER A 410 -31.01 12.99 53.40
C SER A 410 -29.59 12.44 53.69
N SER A 411 -28.64 12.54 52.76
CA SER A 411 -27.50 13.48 52.79
C SER A 411 -26.34 13.17 53.76
N ALA A 412 -25.14 13.30 53.19
CA ALA A 412 -23.93 13.97 53.71
C ALA A 412 -22.81 13.12 54.36
N ASN A 413 -21.65 13.19 53.67
CA ASN A 413 -20.31 13.53 54.15
C ASN A 413 -19.82 13.04 55.52
N SER A 414 -18.63 12.43 55.53
CA SER A 414 -17.50 12.96 56.32
C SER A 414 -16.15 12.51 55.77
N HIS A 415 -15.20 13.45 55.76
CA HIS A 415 -13.77 13.25 55.60
C HIS A 415 -13.14 12.87 56.95
N GLY A 416 -12.03 12.14 56.92
CA GLY A 416 -11.17 11.93 58.09
C GLY A 416 -9.90 11.15 57.75
N SER A 417 -8.80 11.88 57.60
CA SER A 417 -7.41 11.41 57.52
C SER A 417 -6.93 10.77 58.83
N THR A 418 -6.03 9.76 58.77
CA THR A 418 -4.69 9.76 59.43
C THR A 418 -3.97 8.40 59.31
N SER A 419 -2.74 8.47 58.79
CA SER A 419 -1.47 7.76 59.12
C SER A 419 -1.42 6.29 59.59
N ALA A 420 -0.51 5.56 58.95
CA ALA A 420 -0.02 4.20 59.18
C ALA A 420 0.73 3.98 60.52
N PRO A 421 1.06 2.71 60.82
CA PRO A 421 2.49 2.36 60.84
C PRO A 421 2.86 1.04 60.13
N SER A 422 4.14 1.02 59.75
CA SER A 422 4.94 -0.04 59.11
C SER A 422 5.06 -1.32 59.94
N LEU A 423 5.20 -2.49 59.28
CA LEU A 423 6.02 -3.62 59.76
C LEU A 423 6.49 -4.52 58.60
N GLN A 424 7.56 -5.27 58.89
CA GLN A 424 8.59 -5.78 58.00
C GLN A 424 8.27 -7.08 57.25
N HIS A 425 8.96 -7.21 56.13
CA HIS A 425 9.49 -8.38 55.44
C HIS A 425 9.35 -9.77 56.11
N GLU A 426 8.75 -10.72 55.40
CA GLU A 426 9.19 -12.12 55.42
C GLU A 426 8.86 -12.81 54.08
N GLN A 427 9.86 -13.51 53.54
CA GLN A 427 9.77 -14.30 52.32
C GLN A 427 9.01 -15.61 52.62
N SER A 428 8.04 -15.97 51.78
CA SER A 428 7.50 -17.33 51.73
C SER A 428 7.32 -17.79 50.30
N VAL A 429 8.01 -18.88 50.01
CA VAL A 429 8.02 -19.62 48.76
C VAL A 429 6.73 -20.45 48.71
N CYS A 430 5.95 -20.35 47.63
CA CYS A 430 4.86 -21.29 47.36
C CYS A 430 4.90 -21.75 45.90
N SER A 431 5.05 -23.06 45.78
CA SER A 431 5.13 -23.91 44.59
C SER A 431 3.96 -23.70 43.63
N VAL A 432 4.26 -23.45 42.36
CA VAL A 432 3.29 -23.50 41.27
C VAL A 432 3.06 -24.97 40.91
N SER A 433 1.94 -25.52 41.36
CA SER A 433 1.46 -26.83 40.92
C SER A 433 0.98 -26.70 39.46
N SER A 434 1.69 -27.36 38.55
CA SER A 434 1.31 -27.53 37.15
C SER A 434 -0.01 -28.26 37.05
N THR A 435 -1.10 -27.53 36.84
CA THR A 435 -2.37 -28.12 36.41
C THR A 435 -2.49 -27.84 34.93
N THR A 436 -2.03 -28.81 34.13
CA THR A 436 -2.21 -28.86 32.68
C THR A 436 -3.71 -28.91 32.38
N VAL A 437 -4.28 -27.79 31.98
CA VAL A 437 -5.57 -27.76 31.30
C VAL A 437 -5.29 -28.26 29.88
N PRO A 438 -5.93 -29.33 29.40
CA PRO A 438 -5.75 -29.76 28.03
C PRO A 438 -6.25 -28.63 27.12
N LEU A 439 -5.37 -28.13 26.26
CA LEU A 439 -5.78 -27.37 25.10
C LEU A 439 -6.69 -28.29 24.29
N ASN A 440 -7.94 -27.90 24.09
CA ASN A 440 -8.78 -28.47 23.06
C ASN A 440 -8.13 -28.12 21.71
N GLU A 441 -7.19 -28.95 21.28
CA GLU A 441 -6.89 -29.16 19.86
C GLU A 441 -8.10 -29.86 19.26
N ASP A 442 -9.15 -29.11 18.94
CA ASP A 442 -10.17 -29.63 18.02
C ASP A 442 -11.01 -28.48 17.46
N VAL A 443 -10.92 -28.36 16.13
CA VAL A 443 -11.69 -27.49 15.23
C VAL A 443 -11.24 -26.02 15.12
N ALA A 444 -10.04 -25.80 14.57
CA ALA A 444 -9.69 -24.51 13.96
C ALA A 444 -9.00 -24.70 12.60
N ASN A 445 -9.79 -24.46 11.54
CA ASN A 445 -9.44 -24.18 10.13
C ASN A 445 -8.84 -25.33 9.30
N THR A 446 -9.73 -26.12 8.67
CA THR A 446 -9.41 -26.92 7.48
C THR A 446 -9.07 -26.07 6.23
N VAL A 447 -9.16 -24.73 6.34
CA VAL A 447 -8.96 -23.79 5.24
C VAL A 447 -7.67 -23.02 5.49
N PRO A 448 -6.73 -23.02 4.54
CA PRO A 448 -5.49 -22.26 4.65
C PRO A 448 -5.70 -20.76 4.96
N PRO A 449 -4.76 -20.10 5.66
CA PRO A 449 -4.97 -18.72 6.12
C PRO A 449 -5.24 -17.71 4.99
N LEU A 450 -4.55 -17.84 3.86
CA LEU A 450 -4.63 -16.93 2.71
C LEU A 450 -5.52 -17.48 1.58
N ASN A 451 -6.34 -18.48 1.86
CA ASN A 451 -7.26 -19.06 0.89
C ASN A 451 -8.15 -17.99 0.24
N GLY A 452 -8.14 -17.93 -1.09
CA GLY A 452 -8.91 -16.98 -1.90
C GLY A 452 -8.19 -15.66 -2.17
N ILE A 453 -7.01 -15.42 -1.59
CA ILE A 453 -6.18 -14.27 -1.91
C ILE A 453 -5.28 -14.59 -3.10
N LYS A 454 -5.27 -13.69 -4.08
CA LYS A 454 -4.36 -13.73 -5.23
C LYS A 454 -3.15 -12.82 -4.98
N ILE A 455 -1.96 -13.36 -5.18
CA ILE A 455 -0.68 -12.65 -5.10
C ILE A 455 -0.18 -12.43 -6.53
N PHE A 456 -0.27 -11.19 -6.98
CA PHE A 456 0.18 -10.74 -8.29
C PHE A 456 1.66 -10.37 -8.21
N ILE A 457 2.49 -11.18 -8.85
CA ILE A 457 3.93 -10.96 -8.91
C ILE A 457 4.20 -9.88 -9.95
N ILE A 458 4.91 -8.84 -9.51
CA ILE A 458 5.30 -7.68 -10.33
C ILE A 458 6.81 -7.45 -10.23
N HIS A 459 7.31 -6.47 -10.97
CA HIS A 459 8.68 -5.97 -10.93
C HIS A 459 9.77 -7.04 -11.15
N ILE A 460 9.48 -8.05 -11.97
CA ILE A 460 10.45 -9.13 -12.27
C ILE A 460 11.59 -8.57 -13.12
N LYS A 461 12.85 -8.79 -12.70
CA LYS A 461 14.03 -8.33 -13.44
C LYS A 461 14.48 -9.37 -14.45
N ASP A 462 14.45 -9.01 -15.74
CA ASP A 462 14.86 -9.92 -16.80
C ASP A 462 16.38 -10.13 -16.76
N THR A 463 16.79 -11.38 -16.94
CA THR A 463 18.21 -11.76 -17.03
C THR A 463 18.80 -11.47 -18.41
N LEU A 464 17.96 -11.26 -19.43
CA LEU A 464 18.34 -11.12 -20.85
C LEU A 464 19.15 -12.29 -21.41
N LYS A 465 18.99 -13.48 -20.80
CA LYS A 465 19.65 -14.73 -21.23
C LYS A 465 18.69 -15.57 -22.06
N ASP A 466 19.26 -16.44 -22.90
CA ASP A 466 18.50 -17.45 -23.63
C ASP A 466 17.81 -18.43 -22.65
N GLY A 467 16.66 -18.95 -23.08
CA GLY A 467 15.88 -19.94 -22.33
C GLY A 467 14.50 -19.43 -21.92
N PRO A 468 13.83 -20.10 -20.97
CA PRO A 468 12.55 -19.63 -20.44
C PRO A 468 12.73 -18.30 -19.71
N HIS A 469 11.69 -17.47 -19.76
CA HIS A 469 11.73 -16.19 -19.07
C HIS A 469 11.81 -16.44 -17.55
N VAL A 470 12.54 -15.59 -16.82
CA VAL A 470 12.80 -15.76 -15.38
C VAL A 470 11.51 -15.83 -14.54
N SER A 471 10.42 -15.24 -15.02
CA SER A 471 9.11 -15.34 -14.38
C SER A 471 8.58 -16.77 -14.26
N GLU A 472 8.91 -17.65 -15.21
CA GLU A 472 8.51 -19.06 -15.16
C GLU A 472 9.22 -19.77 -14.00
N ARG A 473 10.51 -19.47 -13.79
CA ARG A 473 11.29 -20.02 -12.67
C ARG A 473 10.78 -19.48 -11.34
N ILE A 474 10.57 -18.17 -11.23
CA ILE A 474 10.03 -17.54 -10.02
C ILE A 474 8.68 -18.15 -9.65
N LEU A 475 7.78 -18.33 -10.63
CA LEU A 475 6.48 -18.96 -10.37
C LEU A 475 6.62 -20.41 -9.87
N ALA A 476 7.49 -21.19 -10.51
CA ALA A 476 7.74 -22.57 -10.12
C ALA A 476 8.32 -22.67 -8.70
N GLU A 477 9.28 -21.81 -8.35
CA GLU A 477 9.89 -21.75 -7.03
C GLU A 477 8.86 -21.35 -5.96
N LEU A 478 8.03 -20.33 -6.22
CA LEU A 478 6.93 -19.95 -5.31
C LEU A 478 5.95 -21.10 -5.06
N GLN A 479 5.58 -21.82 -6.12
CA GLN A 479 4.71 -22.99 -6.03
C GLN A 479 5.37 -24.15 -5.27
N GLU A 480 6.67 -24.37 -5.45
CA GLU A 480 7.43 -25.39 -4.73
C GLU A 480 7.52 -25.08 -3.23
N HIS A 481 7.81 -23.82 -2.87
CA HIS A 481 7.79 -23.38 -1.48
C HIS A 481 6.42 -23.58 -0.83
N GLU A 482 5.34 -23.20 -1.52
CA GLU A 482 3.98 -23.40 -1.03
C GLU A 482 3.63 -24.89 -0.89
N ALA A 483 4.00 -25.73 -1.85
CA ALA A 483 3.79 -27.17 -1.78
C ALA A 483 4.51 -27.78 -0.57
N ARG A 484 5.75 -27.38 -0.31
CA ARG A 484 6.50 -27.80 0.89
C ARG A 484 5.82 -27.35 2.19
N LEU A 485 5.30 -26.12 2.23
CA LEU A 485 4.53 -25.64 3.38
C LEU A 485 3.26 -26.47 3.58
N GLN A 486 2.57 -26.81 2.50
CA GLN A 486 1.37 -27.65 2.54
C GLN A 486 1.67 -29.06 3.08
N GLU A 487 2.78 -29.67 2.66
CA GLU A 487 3.25 -30.97 3.18
C GLU A 487 3.56 -30.92 4.69
N MET A 488 4.06 -29.78 5.19
CA MET A 488 4.33 -29.54 6.61
C MET A 488 3.07 -29.14 7.42
N GLY A 489 1.90 -29.03 6.79
CA GLY A 489 0.67 -28.59 7.46
C GLY A 489 0.59 -27.06 7.67
N HIS A 490 1.43 -26.30 7.00
CA HIS A 490 1.55 -24.83 7.08
C HIS A 490 1.24 -24.13 5.75
N GLY A 491 0.53 -24.78 4.83
CA GLY A 491 0.18 -24.20 3.53
C GLY A 491 -0.56 -22.87 3.65
N LEU A 492 -0.20 -21.89 2.80
CA LEU A 492 -0.77 -20.55 2.79
C LEU A 492 -2.14 -20.53 2.08
N GLY A 493 -2.27 -21.28 0.99
CA GLY A 493 -3.47 -21.40 0.14
C GLY A 493 -3.77 -20.20 -0.76
N CYS A 494 -2.82 -19.29 -0.95
CA CYS A 494 -2.94 -18.21 -1.92
C CYS A 494 -2.62 -18.68 -3.35
N GLU A 495 -3.14 -17.97 -4.36
CA GLU A 495 -2.82 -18.21 -5.77
C GLU A 495 -1.76 -17.21 -6.24
N PHE A 496 -0.66 -17.69 -6.84
CA PHE A 496 0.36 -16.83 -7.45
C PHE A 496 0.05 -16.57 -8.92
N VAL A 497 0.07 -15.30 -9.32
CA VAL A 497 -0.21 -14.87 -10.69
C VAL A 497 0.93 -13.97 -11.18
N ILE A 498 1.59 -14.32 -12.29
CA ILE A 498 2.58 -13.43 -12.91
C ILE A 498 1.86 -12.31 -13.65
N SER A 499 2.14 -11.06 -13.29
CA SER A 499 1.52 -9.91 -13.94
C SER A 499 2.11 -9.65 -15.33
N GLN A 500 1.28 -9.32 -16.32
CA GLN A 500 1.71 -9.13 -17.70
C GLN A 500 1.14 -7.84 -18.30
N SER A 501 1.97 -7.12 -19.06
CA SER A 501 1.54 -5.89 -19.75
C SER A 501 0.45 -6.16 -20.78
N GLY A 502 -0.66 -5.44 -20.65
CA GLY A 502 -1.85 -5.59 -21.49
C GLY A 502 -2.97 -6.41 -20.86
N GLU A 503 -2.74 -7.01 -19.69
CA GLU A 503 -3.76 -7.75 -18.96
C GLU A 503 -4.63 -6.85 -18.07
N SER A 504 -5.79 -7.38 -17.68
CA SER A 504 -6.75 -6.74 -16.79
C SER A 504 -7.14 -7.69 -15.67
N TYR A 505 -7.02 -7.21 -14.43
CA TYR A 505 -7.38 -7.93 -13.21
C TYR A 505 -8.60 -7.29 -12.55
N TRP A 506 -9.50 -8.12 -12.01
CA TRP A 506 -10.80 -7.72 -11.48
C TRP A 506 -10.99 -8.25 -10.06
N PHE A 507 -11.52 -7.43 -9.15
CA PHE A 507 -11.55 -7.71 -7.70
C PHE A 507 -12.91 -7.45 -7.05
#